data_AF-A0A377LP15-F1
#
_entry.id   AF-A0A377LP15-F1
#
_cell.length_a   1.000
_cell.length_b   1.000
_cell.length_c   1.000
_cell.angle_alpha   90.00
_cell.angle_beta   90.00
_cell.angle_gamma   90.00
#
_symmetry.space_group_name_H-M   'P 1'
#
loop_
_entity.id
_entity.type
_entity.pdbx_description
1 polymer ?
#
loop_
_entity_poly.entity_id
_entity_poly.type
_entity_poly.pdbx_seq_one_letter_code
_entity_poly.pdbx_strand_id
1 'polypeptide(L)' 'MSSKVEQLRAQLNERILVLDGGMGTMIQSYRLSEDDFRGERFADWPCDLKGNNDLLVLSKPQVIADIHNAYFEAGGGYR' A
#
# COMPACT_ATOMS: atom_id res chain seq x y z
N MET A 1 2.26 -10.43 28.90
CA MET A 1 1.65 -10.28 27.56
C MET A 1 2.50 -11.07 26.58
N SER A 2 1.88 -11.85 25.70
CA SER A 2 2.62 -12.54 24.63
C SER A 2 3.11 -11.53 23.59
N SER A 3 4.32 -11.72 23.08
CA SER A 3 4.94 -10.88 22.05
C SER A 3 4.20 -11.00 20.71
N LYS A 4 4.34 -9.99 19.83
CA LYS A 4 3.76 -10.02 18.47
C LYS A 4 4.22 -11.26 17.67
N VAL A 5 5.46 -11.69 17.88
CA VAL A 5 6.03 -12.86 17.18
C VAL A 5 5.37 -14.16 17.64
N GLU A 6 5.12 -14.31 18.94
CA GLU A 6 4.42 -15.48 19.48
C GLU A 6 2.96 -15.54 18.99
N GLN A 7 2.29 -14.39 18.92
CA GLN A 7 0.92 -14.30 18.37
C GLN A 7 0.89 -14.72 16.89
N LEU A 8 1.82 -14.22 16.06
CA LEU A 8 1.93 -14.62 14.66
C LEU A 8 2.20 -16.13 14.51
N ARG A 9 3.11 -16.69 15.31
CA ARG A 9 3.41 -18.13 15.30
C ARG A 9 2.20 -18.98 15.68
N ALA A 10 1.43 -18.54 16.68
CA ALA A 10 0.21 -19.23 17.07
C ALA A 10 -0.81 -19.28 15.92
N GLN A 11 -1.01 -18.15 15.23
CA GLN A 11 -1.96 -18.09 14.10
C GLN A 11 -1.51 -18.90 12.88
N LEU A 12 -0.20 -18.96 12.60
CA LEU A 12 0.37 -19.78 11.53
C LEU A 12 0.19 -21.29 11.75
N ASN A 13 0.07 -21.74 13.00
CA ASN A 13 -0.21 -23.15 13.32
C ASN A 13 -1.68 -23.52 13.12
N GLU A 14 -2.59 -22.54 13.18
CA GLU A 14 -4.04 -22.77 13.10
C GLU A 14 -4.57 -22.64 11.67
N ARG A 15 -3.97 -21.75 10.87
CA ARG A 15 -4.42 -21.47 9.49
C ARG A 15 -3.31 -20.89 8.63
N ILE A 16 -3.55 -20.92 7.32
CA ILE A 16 -2.71 -20.22 6.35
C ILE A 16 -2.99 -18.71 6.47
N LEU A 17 -1.93 -17.92 6.64
CA LEU A 17 -2.00 -16.47 6.58
C LEU A 17 -1.60 -16.01 5.18
N VAL A 18 -2.36 -15.06 4.63
CA VAL A 18 -2.11 -14.46 3.33
C VAL A 18 -1.61 -13.03 3.52
N LEU A 19 -0.58 -12.65 2.79
CA LEU A 19 -0.09 -11.27 2.71
C LEU A 19 -0.75 -10.56 1.53
N ASP A 20 -0.75 -9.24 1.56
CA ASP A 20 -1.21 -8.43 0.44
C ASP A 20 -0.34 -8.64 -0.81
N GLY A 21 -0.88 -8.21 -1.95
CA GLY A 21 -0.20 -8.33 -3.23
C GLY A 21 0.78 -7.19 -3.51
N GLY A 22 1.35 -7.22 -4.72
CA GLY A 22 2.30 -6.20 -5.16
C GLY A 22 1.67 -4.81 -5.33
N MET A 23 2.07 -3.86 -4.48
CA MET A 23 1.60 -2.46 -4.51
C MET A 23 1.86 -1.76 -5.85
N GLY A 24 3.05 -1.94 -6.44
CA GLY A 24 3.44 -1.22 -7.66
C GLY A 24 2.51 -1.47 -8.86
N THR A 25 2.05 -2.72 -9.04
CA THR A 25 1.13 -3.08 -10.12
C THR A 25 -0.22 -2.42 -9.95
N MET A 26 -0.74 -2.36 -8.71
CA MET A 26 -1.98 -1.66 -8.41
C MET A 26 -1.84 -0.16 -8.66
N ILE A 27 -0.76 0.46 -8.20
CA ILE A 27 -0.50 1.90 -8.44
C ILE A 27 -0.47 2.23 -9.93
N GLN A 28 0.14 1.39 -10.77
CA GLN A 28 0.18 1.59 -12.22
C GLN A 28 -1.22 1.65 -12.86
N SER A 29 -2.21 0.93 -12.29
CA SER A 29 -3.59 0.94 -12.79
C SER A 29 -4.31 2.29 -12.62
N TYR A 30 -3.90 3.10 -11.64
CA TYR A 30 -4.46 4.44 -11.40
C TYR A 30 -3.98 5.50 -12.42
N ARG A 31 -3.00 5.16 -13.28
CA ARG A 31 -2.48 6.04 -14.36
C ARG A 31 -2.11 7.44 -13.87
N LEU A 32 -1.49 7.51 -12.69
CA LEU A 32 -1.13 8.75 -12.02
C LEU A 32 -0.17 9.60 -12.87
N SER A 33 -0.41 10.91 -12.83
CA SER A 33 0.38 11.95 -13.49
C SER A 33 1.51 12.45 -12.58
N GLU A 34 2.47 13.19 -13.13
CA GLU A 34 3.55 13.82 -12.35
C GLU A 34 3.02 14.70 -11.20
N ASP A 35 1.95 15.45 -11.46
CA ASP A 35 1.29 16.32 -10.47
C ASP A 35 0.75 15.51 -9.27
N ASP A 36 0.32 14.27 -9.49
CA ASP A 36 -0.14 13.39 -8.42
C ASP A 36 1.00 12.94 -7.50
N PHE A 37 2.22 12.75 -8.04
CA PHE A 37 3.40 12.43 -7.23
C PHE A 37 3.95 13.66 -6.51
N ARG A 38 3.84 14.84 -7.12
CA ARG A 38 4.28 16.10 -6.51
C ARG A 38 3.37 16.54 -5.37
N GLY A 39 2.06 16.50 -5.61
CA GLY A 39 1.08 17.16 -4.75
C GLY A 39 1.46 18.63 -4.47
N GLU A 40 0.95 19.18 -3.38
CA GLU A 40 1.32 20.54 -2.97
C GLU A 40 2.73 20.60 -2.38
N ARG A 41 3.15 19.53 -1.69
CA ARG A 41 4.40 19.50 -0.91
C ARG A 41 5.66 19.53 -1.78
N PHE A 42 5.59 19.00 -3.01
CA PHE A 42 6.75 18.91 -3.90
C PHE A 42 6.50 19.58 -5.25
N ALA A 43 5.55 20.54 -5.32
CA ALA A 43 5.21 21.26 -6.54
C ALA A 43 6.47 21.84 -7.23
N ASP A 44 7.33 22.52 -6.46
CA ASP A 44 8.52 23.21 -6.96
C ASP A 44 9.78 22.32 -6.99
N TRP A 45 9.65 20.99 -6.86
CA TRP A 45 10.82 20.11 -6.84
C TRP A 45 11.53 20.10 -8.22
N PRO A 46 12.87 20.25 -8.28
CA PRO A 46 13.56 20.57 -9.53
C PRO A 46 13.67 19.40 -10.55
N CYS A 47 13.25 18.19 -10.17
CA CYS A 47 13.30 17.01 -11.04
C CYS A 47 11.99 16.22 -10.98
N ASP A 48 11.77 15.34 -11.95
CA ASP A 48 10.59 14.49 -12.02
C ASP A 48 10.53 13.50 -10.84
N LEU A 49 9.33 13.30 -10.30
CA LEU A 49 9.04 12.46 -9.14
C LEU A 49 8.18 11.23 -9.50
N LYS A 50 7.56 11.22 -10.68
CA LYS A 50 6.76 10.09 -11.15
C LYS A 50 7.56 8.79 -11.13
N GLY A 51 6.93 7.77 -10.53
CA GLY A 51 7.53 6.45 -10.31
C GLY A 51 8.10 6.26 -8.91
N ASN A 52 8.30 7.34 -8.15
CA ASN A 52 8.60 7.23 -6.72
C ASN A 52 7.30 7.03 -5.91
N ASN A 53 6.84 5.79 -5.83
CA ASN A 53 5.58 5.41 -5.21
C ASN A 53 5.50 5.76 -3.71
N ASP A 54 6.64 5.85 -3.01
CA ASP A 54 6.67 6.18 -1.59
C ASP A 54 6.13 7.60 -1.32
N LEU A 55 6.28 8.52 -2.29
CA LEU A 55 5.76 9.88 -2.18
C LEU A 55 4.23 9.94 -2.16
N LEU A 56 3.56 8.94 -2.73
CA LEU A 56 2.09 8.88 -2.78
C LEU A 56 1.47 8.76 -1.39
N VAL A 57 2.22 8.26 -0.39
CA VAL A 57 1.77 8.29 1.02
C VAL A 57 1.57 9.73 1.51
N LEU A 58 2.32 10.68 0.96
CA LEU A 58 2.27 12.10 1.33
C LEU A 58 1.41 12.91 0.36
N SER A 59 1.51 12.66 -0.95
CA SER A 59 0.83 13.45 -1.98
C SER A 59 -0.59 12.97 -2.28
N LYS A 60 -0.85 11.66 -2.19
CA LYS A 60 -2.13 10.99 -2.51
C LYS A 60 -2.45 9.86 -1.54
N PRO A 61 -2.57 10.13 -0.22
CA PRO A 61 -2.77 9.08 0.79
C PRO A 61 -4.04 8.23 0.54
N GLN A 62 -5.08 8.82 -0.06
CA GLN A 62 -6.32 8.11 -0.40
C GLN A 62 -6.07 6.95 -1.36
N VAL A 63 -5.21 7.12 -2.38
CA VAL A 63 -4.91 6.05 -3.35
C VAL A 63 -4.24 4.87 -2.65
N ILE A 64 -3.33 5.14 -1.72
CA ILE A 64 -2.66 4.09 -0.94
C ILE A 64 -3.67 3.36 -0.03
N ALA A 65 -4.55 4.11 0.64
CA ALA A 65 -5.61 3.53 1.46
C ALA A 65 -6.57 2.65 0.63
N ASP A 66 -6.97 3.10 -0.55
CA ASP A 66 -7.87 2.36 -1.45
C ASP A 66 -7.24 1.04 -1.92
N ILE A 67 -5.93 1.03 -2.20
CA ILE A 67 -5.21 -0.20 -2.57
C ILE A 67 -5.17 -1.19 -1.40
N HIS A 68 -4.86 -0.73 -0.18
CA HIS A 68 -4.89 -1.61 1.00
C HIS A 68 -6.29 -2.16 1.26
N ASN A 69 -7.33 -1.33 1.12
CA ASN A 69 -8.71 -1.77 1.26
C ASN A 69 -9.08 -2.82 0.21
N ALA A 70 -8.68 -2.61 -1.05
CA ALA A 70 -8.93 -3.58 -2.12
C ALA A 70 -8.28 -4.95 -1.81
N TYR A 71 -7.06 -4.98 -1.27
CA TYR A 71 -6.43 -6.23 -0.84
C TYR A 71 -7.13 -6.85 0.38
N PHE A 72 -7.54 -6.03 1.34
CA PHE A 72 -8.26 -6.50 2.52
C PHE A 72 -9.61 -7.13 2.15
N GLU A 73 -10.36 -6.49 1.25
CA GLU A 73 -11.64 -7.00 0.74
C GLU A 73 -11.46 -8.27 -0.09
N ALA A 74 -10.46 -8.31 -0.98
CA ALA A 74 -10.15 -9.51 -1.75
C ALA A 74 -9.71 -10.70 -0.87
N GLY A 75 -9.03 -10.42 0.24
CA GLY A 75 -8.65 -11.41 1.25
C GLY A 75 -9.81 -11.95 2.07
N GLY A 76 -10.99 -11.33 2.01
CA GLY A 76 -12.20 -11.74 2.74
C GLY A 76 -12.71 -13.16 2.45
N GLY A 77 -12.19 -13.80 1.39
CA GLY A 77 -12.41 -15.22 1.09
C GLY A 77 -11.56 -16.20 1.89
N TYR A 78 -10.52 -15.74 2.59
CA TYR A 78 -9.69 -16.52 3.51
C TYR A 78 -10.01 -16.11 4.95
N ARG A 79 -11.22 -16.44 5.41
CA ARG A 79 -11.57 -16.36 6.83
C ARG A 79 -11.27 -17.68 7.54
#